data_AF-A0A537KS26-F1
#
_entry.id   AF-A0A537KS26-F1
#
_cell.length_a   1.000
_cell.length_b   1.000
_cell.length_c   1.000
_cell.angle_alpha   90.00
_cell.angle_beta   90.00
_cell.angle_gamma   90.00
#
_symmetry.space_group_name_H-M   'P 1'
#
loop_
_entity.id
_entity.type
_entity.pdbx_description
1 polymer ?
#
loop_
_entity_poly.entity_id
_entity_poly.type
_entity_poly.pdbx_seq_one_letter_code
_entity_poly.pdbx_strand_id
1 'polypeptide(L)'
;MSDADERRAILERLAALDTPTLVRLAGLLKDGWDNPADSGSRYLDYLQAVADSDVSGLKTSEKSYGNSWKRRGGVDTFHMLSRKWDRIEGRLASGTSAARSAPGASPYDIFEHVAANGGADGVIDDVRDLRRYLMLVEAELRGREAAQAADSARGYLDQLEAIAHSDIEAIKEKEKSHGNSWKRSGGIGAFMMFARKWDRITQRVGTRIDPMAGAPGAERDNVLEHVGADRRAEGVLDDIRDLRRYLMLVEAEMAARGAVQIGTARDNREGG
;
A
#
# COMPACT_ATOMS: atom_id res chain seq x y z
N MET A 1 11.22 27.56 22.73
CA MET A 1 11.45 28.45 21.57
C MET A 1 10.11 28.59 20.88
N SER A 2 9.61 29.80 20.63
CA SER A 2 8.34 29.96 19.93
C SER A 2 8.53 29.69 18.42
N ASP A 3 7.48 29.29 17.71
CA ASP A 3 7.50 29.14 16.23
C ASP A 3 7.98 30.44 15.55
N ALA A 4 7.69 31.60 16.16
CA ALA A 4 8.17 32.90 15.68
C ALA A 4 9.70 33.04 15.80
N ASP A 5 10.30 32.54 16.89
CA ASP A 5 11.75 32.58 17.10
C ASP A 5 12.47 31.65 16.13
N GLU A 6 11.88 30.49 15.86
CA GLU A 6 12.42 29.48 14.96
C GLU A 6 12.38 29.95 13.50
N ARG A 7 11.28 30.56 13.07
CA ARG A 7 11.17 31.22 11.75
C ARG A 7 12.17 32.36 11.59
N ARG A 8 12.34 33.19 12.61
CA ARG A 8 13.30 34.30 12.58
C ARG A 8 14.73 33.80 12.42
N ALA A 9 15.12 32.77 13.17
CA ALA A 9 16.44 32.16 13.07
C ALA A 9 16.72 31.55 11.69
N ILE A 10 15.70 30.97 11.04
CA ILE A 10 15.81 30.44 9.67
C ILE A 10 16.00 31.59 8.67
N LEU A 11 15.22 32.67 8.79
CA LEU A 11 15.34 33.83 7.90
C LEU A 11 16.70 34.52 8.02
N GLU A 12 17.23 34.66 9.24
CA GLU A 12 18.57 35.23 9.47
C GLU A 12 19.68 34.35 8.86
N ARG A 13 19.53 33.02 8.93
CA ARG A 13 20.44 32.07 8.27
C ARG A 13 20.37 32.15 6.76
N LEU A 14 19.17 32.27 6.19
CA LEU A 14 18.98 32.40 4.74
C LEU A 14 19.54 33.74 4.24
N ALA A 15 19.36 34.83 4.98
CA ALA A 15 19.88 36.15 4.64
C ALA A 15 21.42 36.21 4.61
N ALA A 16 22.09 35.29 5.31
CA ALA A 16 23.55 35.19 5.34
C ALA A 16 24.15 34.36 4.18
N LEU A 17 23.33 33.71 3.35
CA LEU A 17 23.80 32.90 2.23
C LEU A 17 24.07 33.74 0.98
N ASP A 18 25.01 33.28 0.15
CA ASP A 18 25.29 33.92 -1.14
C ASP A 18 24.17 33.69 -2.16
N THR A 19 24.09 34.58 -3.16
CA THR A 19 23.05 34.54 -4.20
C THR A 19 23.04 33.21 -4.97
N PRO A 20 24.17 32.60 -5.37
CA PRO A 20 24.17 31.28 -6.01
C PRO A 20 23.58 30.16 -5.14
N THR A 21 23.88 30.15 -3.84
CA THR A 21 23.35 29.17 -2.88
C THR A 21 21.86 29.38 -2.67
N LEU A 22 21.40 30.63 -2.58
CA LEU A 22 19.98 30.96 -2.52
C LEU A 22 19.23 30.54 -3.80
N VAL A 23 19.82 30.73 -4.98
CA VAL A 23 19.26 30.27 -6.27
C VAL A 23 19.20 28.74 -6.30
N ARG A 24 20.20 28.04 -5.78
CA ARG A 24 20.20 26.57 -5.69
C ARG A 24 19.15 26.05 -4.72
N LEU A 25 19.01 26.67 -3.55
CA LEU A 25 17.98 26.35 -2.57
C LEU A 25 16.58 26.66 -3.11
N ALA A 26 16.40 27.79 -3.79
CA ALA A 26 15.16 28.13 -4.47
C ALA A 26 14.82 27.13 -5.58
N GLY A 27 15.82 26.66 -6.34
CA GLY A 27 15.65 25.58 -7.31
C GLY A 27 15.19 24.28 -6.68
N LEU A 28 15.86 23.84 -5.60
CA LEU A 28 15.49 22.63 -4.84
C LEU A 28 14.09 22.72 -4.21
N LEU A 29 13.70 23.91 -3.73
CA LEU A 29 12.37 24.14 -3.16
C LEU A 29 11.30 24.20 -4.26
N LYS A 30 11.60 24.78 -5.41
CA LYS A 30 10.71 24.89 -6.56
C LYS A 30 10.48 23.53 -7.24
N ASP A 31 11.54 22.73 -7.39
CA ASP A 31 11.45 21.35 -7.88
C ASP A 31 10.67 20.44 -6.92
N GLY A 32 10.68 20.74 -5.61
CA GLY A 32 9.94 19.98 -4.60
C GLY A 32 8.47 20.38 -4.42
N TRP A 33 8.06 21.58 -4.84
CA TRP A 33 6.70 22.08 -4.63
C TRP A 33 5.80 21.88 -5.86
N ASP A 34 6.37 21.93 -7.07
CA ASP A 34 5.63 21.95 -8.33
C ASP A 34 5.95 20.81 -9.31
N ASN A 35 6.61 19.72 -8.88
CA ASN A 35 6.73 18.54 -9.75
C ASN A 35 5.47 17.66 -9.66
N PRO A 36 4.54 17.70 -10.63
CA PRO A 36 3.37 16.80 -10.62
C PRO A 36 3.77 15.32 -10.73
N ALA A 37 5.00 15.02 -11.14
CA ALA A 37 5.53 13.67 -11.28
C ALA A 37 6.22 13.13 -10.01
N ASP A 38 6.38 13.93 -8.94
CA ASP A 38 6.89 13.47 -7.64
C ASP A 38 6.40 14.40 -6.51
N SER A 39 5.65 13.85 -5.56
CA SER A 39 5.14 14.63 -4.43
C SER A 39 6.19 15.02 -3.39
N GLY A 40 7.44 14.54 -3.51
CA GLY A 40 8.43 14.61 -2.44
C GLY A 40 7.96 13.76 -1.25
N SER A 41 8.10 14.25 -0.02
CA SER A 41 7.57 13.52 1.16
C SER A 41 6.12 13.85 1.50
N ARG A 42 5.39 14.62 0.65
CA ARG A 42 4.00 15.04 0.91
C ARG A 42 3.01 13.88 0.99
N TYR A 43 3.32 12.73 0.38
CA TYR A 43 2.49 11.52 0.54
C TYR A 43 2.34 11.08 2.00
N LEU A 44 3.28 11.42 2.89
CA LEU A 44 3.19 11.07 4.30
C LEU A 44 1.93 11.65 4.96
N ASP A 45 1.50 12.83 4.51
CA ASP A 45 0.31 13.54 5.02
C ASP A 45 -0.99 12.80 4.68
N TYR A 46 -0.95 11.92 3.69
CA TYR A 46 -2.11 11.18 3.19
C TYR A 46 -2.23 9.76 3.76
N LEU A 47 -1.19 9.25 4.45
CA LEU A 47 -1.18 7.88 4.95
C LEU A 47 -2.36 7.58 5.89
N GLN A 48 -2.68 8.51 6.79
CA GLN A 48 -3.79 8.34 7.73
C GLN A 48 -5.12 8.23 7.00
N ALA A 49 -5.37 9.11 6.02
CA ALA A 49 -6.60 9.06 5.24
C ALA A 49 -6.73 7.76 4.43
N VAL A 50 -5.63 7.25 3.85
CA VAL A 50 -5.63 5.96 3.13
C VAL A 50 -5.94 4.81 4.10
N ALA A 51 -5.30 4.78 5.26
CA ALA A 51 -5.52 3.79 6.30
C ALA A 51 -6.98 3.78 6.79
N ASP A 52 -7.54 4.95 7.10
CA ASP A 52 -8.92 5.11 7.56
C ASP A 52 -9.91 4.66 6.46
N SER A 53 -9.60 4.97 5.20
CA SER A 53 -10.39 4.52 4.05
C SER A 53 -10.40 2.99 3.91
N ASP A 54 -9.27 2.31 4.16
CA ASP A 54 -9.21 0.85 4.10
C ASP A 54 -10.03 0.22 5.22
N VAL A 55 -9.89 0.72 6.45
CA VAL A 55 -10.66 0.24 7.60
C VAL A 55 -12.16 0.42 7.35
N SER A 56 -12.56 1.61 6.90
CA SER A 56 -13.97 1.92 6.59
C SER A 56 -14.51 1.06 5.45
N GLY A 57 -13.75 0.92 4.35
CA GLY A 57 -14.14 0.12 3.20
C GLY A 57 -14.31 -1.37 3.54
N LEU A 58 -13.44 -1.91 4.39
CA LEU A 58 -13.56 -3.29 4.88
C LEU A 58 -14.77 -3.49 5.79
N LYS A 59 -14.97 -2.59 6.78
CA LYS A 59 -16.15 -2.65 7.68
C LYS A 59 -17.47 -2.52 6.90
N THR A 60 -17.48 -1.75 5.82
CA THR A 60 -18.65 -1.61 4.94
C THR A 60 -18.86 -2.85 4.09
N SER A 61 -17.79 -3.38 3.46
CA SER A 61 -17.86 -4.59 2.63
C SER A 61 -18.32 -5.83 3.40
N GLU A 62 -17.99 -5.91 4.69
CA GLU A 62 -18.45 -6.98 5.57
C GLU A 62 -19.98 -7.07 5.66
N LYS A 63 -20.70 -5.94 5.57
CA LYS A 63 -22.17 -5.93 5.58
C LYS A 63 -22.76 -6.62 4.33
N SER A 64 -22.06 -6.53 3.20
CA SER A 64 -22.54 -7.02 1.90
C SER A 64 -22.10 -8.45 1.62
N TYR A 65 -20.85 -8.79 1.93
CA TYR A 65 -20.22 -10.04 1.50
C TYR A 65 -19.87 -10.99 2.67
N GLY A 66 -19.78 -10.47 3.89
CA GLY A 66 -19.42 -11.25 5.07
C GLY A 66 -18.07 -11.97 4.91
N ASN A 67 -18.02 -13.19 5.46
CA ASN A 67 -16.83 -14.06 5.43
C ASN A 67 -16.59 -14.76 4.08
N SER A 68 -17.13 -14.26 2.96
CA SER A 68 -17.00 -14.91 1.65
C SER A 68 -15.55 -15.13 1.21
N TRP A 69 -14.65 -14.25 1.64
CA TRP A 69 -13.24 -14.22 1.27
C TRP A 69 -12.38 -15.32 1.94
N LYS A 70 -12.89 -15.96 3.00
CA LYS A 70 -12.20 -17.03 3.74
C LYS A 70 -13.00 -18.34 3.82
N ARG A 71 -14.01 -18.55 2.96
CA ARG A 71 -14.91 -19.73 3.03
C ARG A 71 -14.17 -21.06 2.93
N ARG A 72 -13.15 -21.19 2.06
CA ARG A 72 -12.25 -22.35 2.00
C ARG A 72 -10.91 -22.08 2.69
N GLY A 73 -10.92 -21.35 3.79
CA GLY A 73 -9.71 -20.94 4.50
C GLY A 73 -8.81 -20.07 3.63
N GLY A 74 -7.49 -20.26 3.77
CA GLY A 74 -6.51 -19.42 3.07
C GLY A 74 -6.40 -19.68 1.56
N VAL A 75 -6.96 -20.77 1.03
CA VAL A 75 -6.94 -21.06 -0.42
C VAL A 75 -7.77 -20.04 -1.20
N ASP A 76 -9.00 -19.77 -0.73
CA ASP A 76 -9.85 -18.75 -1.36
C ASP A 76 -9.24 -17.36 -1.27
N THR A 77 -8.65 -17.06 -0.11
CA THR A 77 -7.99 -15.79 0.13
C THR A 77 -6.81 -15.60 -0.82
N PHE A 78 -5.96 -16.61 -0.98
CA PHE A 78 -4.81 -16.54 -1.89
C PHE A 78 -5.25 -16.37 -3.35
N HIS A 79 -6.19 -17.17 -3.85
CA HIS A 79 -6.69 -17.00 -5.22
C HIS A 79 -7.38 -15.64 -5.45
N MET A 80 -7.97 -15.05 -4.42
CA MET A 80 -8.50 -13.69 -4.53
C MET A 80 -7.38 -12.67 -4.68
N LEU A 81 -6.34 -12.76 -3.85
CA LEU A 81 -5.13 -11.93 -3.97
C LEU A 81 -4.48 -12.08 -5.35
N SER A 82 -4.29 -13.31 -5.84
CA SER A 82 -3.71 -13.57 -7.16
C SER A 82 -4.52 -12.93 -8.28
N ARG A 83 -5.85 -13.06 -8.24
CA ARG A 83 -6.70 -12.39 -9.25
C ARG A 83 -6.63 -10.86 -9.18
N LYS A 84 -6.40 -10.26 -8.01
CA LYS A 84 -6.17 -8.80 -7.90
C LYS A 84 -4.81 -8.45 -8.51
N TRP A 85 -3.78 -9.22 -8.16
CA TRP A 85 -2.44 -9.08 -8.72
C TRP A 85 -2.44 -9.15 -10.24
N ASP A 86 -2.98 -10.21 -10.83
CA ASP A 86 -3.00 -10.44 -12.27
C ASP A 86 -3.68 -9.30 -13.03
N ARG A 87 -4.69 -8.64 -12.43
CA ARG A 87 -5.32 -7.46 -13.02
C ARG A 87 -4.45 -6.22 -12.94
N ILE A 88 -3.74 -6.00 -11.83
CA ILE A 88 -2.76 -4.92 -11.72
C ILE A 88 -1.67 -5.14 -12.77
N GLU A 89 -1.02 -6.30 -12.78
CA GLU A 89 0.04 -6.64 -13.72
C GLU A 89 -0.43 -6.56 -15.17
N GLY A 90 -1.58 -7.16 -15.50
CA GLY A 90 -2.13 -7.12 -16.85
C GLY A 90 -2.46 -5.71 -17.35
N ARG A 91 -2.94 -4.81 -16.47
CA ARG A 91 -3.19 -3.41 -16.82
C ARG A 91 -1.91 -2.61 -17.00
N LEU A 92 -0.85 -2.94 -16.27
CA LEU A 92 0.44 -2.26 -16.32
C LEU A 92 1.34 -2.81 -17.43
N ALA A 93 1.15 -4.05 -17.88
CA ALA A 93 2.04 -4.71 -18.84
C ALA A 93 2.08 -4.04 -20.23
N SER A 94 1.04 -3.30 -20.59
CA SER A 94 0.94 -2.61 -21.88
C SER A 94 0.85 -1.10 -21.66
N GLY A 95 1.68 -0.35 -22.40
CA GLY A 95 1.61 1.10 -22.39
C GLY A 95 0.30 1.60 -23.00
N THR A 96 -0.11 2.79 -22.60
CA THR A 96 -1.28 3.49 -23.17
C THR A 96 -0.81 4.73 -23.92
N SER A 97 -1.38 4.97 -25.11
CA SER A 97 -1.10 6.19 -25.85
C SER A 97 -1.82 7.38 -25.21
N ALA A 98 -1.17 8.55 -25.22
CA ALA A 98 -1.78 9.78 -24.75
C ALA A 98 -3.06 10.10 -25.55
N ALA A 99 -4.11 10.50 -24.86
CA ALA A 99 -5.34 11.02 -25.43
C ALA A 99 -5.42 12.54 -25.22
N ARG A 100 -6.36 13.24 -25.88
CA ARG A 100 -6.52 14.71 -25.72
C ARG A 100 -6.77 15.15 -24.28
N SER A 101 -7.28 14.26 -23.43
CA SER A 101 -7.71 14.54 -22.06
C SER A 101 -6.99 13.70 -21.01
N ALA A 102 -6.01 12.87 -21.39
CA ALA A 102 -5.27 12.02 -20.45
C ALA A 102 -3.84 11.74 -20.94
N PRO A 103 -2.83 11.77 -20.04
CA PRO A 103 -1.48 11.38 -20.40
C PRO A 103 -1.42 9.91 -20.84
N GLY A 104 -0.42 9.56 -21.63
CA GLY A 104 -0.09 8.15 -21.88
C GLY A 104 0.56 7.52 -20.65
N ALA A 105 0.75 6.22 -20.71
CA ALA A 105 1.47 5.49 -19.67
C ALA A 105 2.45 4.50 -20.27
N SER A 106 3.65 4.46 -19.71
CA SER A 106 4.70 3.52 -20.04
C SER A 106 4.40 2.17 -19.36
N PRO A 107 4.75 1.04 -20.00
CA PRO A 107 4.61 -0.27 -19.38
C PRO A 107 5.25 -0.31 -17.99
N TYR A 108 4.51 -0.83 -17.02
CA TYR A 108 4.89 -1.00 -15.62
C TYR A 108 5.07 0.30 -14.82
N ASP A 109 4.86 1.48 -15.40
CA ASP A 109 4.85 2.71 -14.63
C ASP A 109 3.49 2.92 -13.94
N ILE A 110 3.38 2.43 -12.69
CA ILE A 110 2.12 2.52 -11.96
C ILE A 110 1.64 3.96 -11.75
N PHE A 111 2.53 4.94 -11.64
CA PHE A 111 2.12 6.33 -11.42
C PHE A 111 1.51 6.92 -12.69
N GLU A 112 2.13 6.68 -13.84
CA GLU A 112 1.57 7.10 -15.13
C GLU A 112 0.24 6.39 -15.40
N HIS A 113 0.13 5.09 -15.11
CA HIS A 113 -1.12 4.36 -15.27
C HIS A 113 -2.24 4.84 -14.34
N VAL A 114 -1.93 5.20 -13.09
CA VAL A 114 -2.92 5.82 -12.18
C VAL A 114 -3.28 7.22 -12.67
N ALA A 115 -2.32 8.03 -13.11
CA ALA A 115 -2.58 9.37 -13.61
C ALA A 115 -3.42 9.37 -14.91
N ALA A 116 -3.20 8.39 -15.78
CA ALA A 116 -3.95 8.21 -17.02
C ALA A 116 -5.38 7.72 -16.78
N ASN A 117 -5.62 6.97 -15.69
CA ASN A 117 -6.93 6.39 -15.38
C ASN A 117 -7.15 6.23 -13.86
N GLY A 118 -7.33 7.35 -13.15
CA GLY A 118 -7.59 7.39 -11.70
C GLY A 118 -9.04 7.11 -11.30
N GLY A 119 -9.91 6.74 -12.25
CA GLY A 119 -11.34 6.52 -12.03
C GLY A 119 -11.70 5.22 -11.31
N ALA A 120 -13.00 5.02 -11.10
CA ALA A 120 -13.61 3.91 -10.35
C ALA A 120 -13.23 2.49 -10.80
N ASP A 121 -12.79 2.33 -12.05
CA ASP A 121 -12.43 1.04 -12.66
C ASP A 121 -10.96 1.00 -13.13
N GLY A 122 -10.15 1.94 -12.63
CA GLY A 122 -8.73 2.08 -12.90
C GLY A 122 -7.86 1.14 -12.05
N VAL A 123 -6.55 1.12 -12.34
CA VAL A 123 -5.58 0.29 -11.60
C VAL A 123 -5.56 0.60 -10.10
N ILE A 124 -5.93 1.83 -9.71
CA ILE A 124 -6.00 2.23 -8.30
C ILE A 124 -7.08 1.47 -7.51
N ASP A 125 -8.19 1.08 -8.14
CA ASP A 125 -9.22 0.25 -7.49
C ASP A 125 -8.67 -1.14 -7.17
N ASP A 126 -7.96 -1.74 -8.13
CA ASP A 126 -7.30 -3.03 -7.95
C ASP A 126 -6.20 -2.97 -6.86
N VAL A 127 -5.45 -1.87 -6.77
CA VAL A 127 -4.45 -1.59 -5.71
C VAL A 127 -5.11 -1.53 -4.33
N ARG A 128 -6.21 -0.79 -4.19
CA ARG A 128 -6.99 -0.67 -2.95
C ARG A 128 -7.53 -2.01 -2.50
N ASP A 129 -8.15 -2.74 -3.41
CA ASP A 129 -8.69 -4.07 -3.14
C ASP A 129 -7.60 -5.02 -2.66
N LEU A 130 -6.47 -5.10 -3.38
CA LEU A 130 -5.35 -5.96 -2.99
C LEU A 130 -4.84 -5.60 -1.58
N ARG A 131 -4.64 -4.30 -1.31
CA ARG A 131 -4.18 -3.81 -0.01
C ARG A 131 -5.13 -4.19 1.13
N ARG A 132 -6.44 -4.03 0.92
CA ARG A 132 -7.49 -4.39 1.88
C ARG A 132 -7.55 -5.90 2.14
N TYR A 133 -7.43 -6.74 1.11
CA TYR A 133 -7.36 -8.20 1.30
C TYR A 133 -6.11 -8.65 2.05
N LEU A 134 -4.96 -8.01 1.82
CA LEU A 134 -3.74 -8.26 2.60
C LEU A 134 -3.89 -7.85 4.07
N MET A 135 -4.67 -6.81 4.36
CA MET A 135 -5.02 -6.43 5.73
C MET A 135 -5.88 -7.51 6.39
N LEU A 136 -6.87 -8.03 5.68
CA LEU A 136 -7.74 -9.11 6.18
C LEU A 136 -6.98 -10.38 6.55
N VAL A 137 -5.95 -10.75 5.77
CA VAL A 137 -5.09 -11.91 6.10
C VAL A 137 -4.47 -11.77 7.48
N GLU A 138 -3.82 -10.64 7.75
CA GLU A 138 -3.20 -10.39 9.05
C GLU A 138 -4.24 -10.25 10.17
N ALA A 139 -5.35 -9.57 9.88
CA ALA A 139 -6.43 -9.35 10.84
C ALA A 139 -7.07 -10.68 11.29
N GLU A 140 -7.27 -11.62 10.37
CA GLU A 140 -7.78 -12.95 10.69
C GLU A 140 -6.84 -13.74 11.57
N LEU A 141 -5.53 -13.67 11.33
CA LEU A 141 -4.53 -14.34 12.15
C LEU A 141 -4.50 -13.78 13.58
N ARG A 142 -4.49 -12.44 13.72
CA ARG A 142 -4.56 -11.78 15.03
C ARG A 142 -5.88 -12.08 15.75
N GLY A 143 -6.99 -12.11 15.01
CA GLY A 143 -8.30 -12.44 15.56
C GLY A 143 -8.38 -13.90 16.06
N ARG A 144 -7.80 -14.85 15.31
CA ARG A 144 -7.69 -16.25 15.73
C ARG A 144 -6.87 -16.40 17.00
N GLU A 145 -5.73 -15.70 17.08
CA GLU A 145 -4.85 -15.70 18.24
C GLU A 145 -5.57 -15.12 19.48
N ALA A 146 -6.21 -13.96 19.34
CA ALA A 146 -6.95 -13.32 20.42
C ALA A 146 -8.12 -14.16 20.94
N ALA A 147 -8.83 -14.85 20.03
CA ALA A 147 -9.95 -15.73 20.38
C ALA A 147 -9.53 -17.17 20.75
N GLN A 148 -8.24 -17.52 20.60
CA GLN A 148 -7.73 -18.89 20.67
C GLN A 148 -8.56 -19.88 19.82
N ALA A 149 -8.94 -19.45 18.61
CA ALA A 149 -9.87 -20.15 17.74
C ALA A 149 -9.25 -20.44 16.37
N ALA A 150 -9.71 -21.52 15.72
CA ALA A 150 -9.29 -21.86 14.36
C ALA A 150 -9.83 -20.89 13.29
N ASP A 151 -10.92 -20.17 13.60
CA ASP A 151 -11.53 -19.13 12.79
C ASP A 151 -11.93 -17.99 13.73
N SER A 152 -11.58 -16.74 13.40
CA SER A 152 -11.94 -15.59 14.24
C SER A 152 -13.42 -15.21 14.15
N ALA A 153 -14.21 -15.87 13.30
CA ALA A 153 -15.54 -15.46 12.87
C ALA A 153 -15.51 -14.03 12.30
N ARG A 154 -15.84 -13.02 13.12
CA ARG A 154 -15.74 -11.59 12.78
C ARG A 154 -14.71 -10.82 13.63
N GLY A 155 -14.00 -11.49 14.53
CA GLY A 155 -13.02 -10.87 15.44
C GLY A 155 -11.84 -10.21 14.70
N TYR A 156 -11.61 -10.55 13.43
CA TYR A 156 -10.65 -9.84 12.58
C TYR A 156 -11.02 -8.35 12.39
N LEU A 157 -12.30 -7.96 12.46
CA LEU A 157 -12.71 -6.57 12.32
C LEU A 157 -12.13 -5.67 13.41
N ASP A 158 -11.97 -6.22 14.62
CA ASP A 158 -11.42 -5.52 15.77
C ASP A 158 -9.91 -5.26 15.63
N GLN A 159 -9.25 -5.92 14.68
CA GLN A 159 -7.80 -5.83 14.46
C GLN A 159 -7.42 -4.78 13.41
N LEU A 160 -8.38 -4.33 12.59
CA LEU A 160 -8.11 -3.52 11.40
C LEU A 160 -7.44 -2.18 11.75
N GLU A 161 -7.96 -1.46 12.74
CA GLU A 161 -7.42 -0.15 13.15
C GLU A 161 -5.98 -0.25 13.66
N ALA A 162 -5.71 -1.25 14.50
CA ALA A 162 -4.38 -1.49 15.04
C ALA A 162 -3.36 -1.85 13.94
N ILE A 163 -3.77 -2.64 12.93
CA ILE A 163 -2.92 -2.97 11.79
C ILE A 163 -2.65 -1.73 10.93
N ALA A 164 -3.71 -0.98 10.60
CA ALA A 164 -3.59 0.21 9.76
C ALA A 164 -2.66 1.26 10.41
N HIS A 165 -2.81 1.51 11.71
CA HIS A 165 -1.91 2.38 12.47
C HIS A 165 -0.47 1.85 12.48
N SER A 166 -0.28 0.54 12.69
CA SER A 166 1.05 -0.07 12.66
C SER A 166 1.76 0.07 11.31
N ASP A 167 1.02 0.08 10.20
CA ASP A 167 1.60 0.27 8.87
C ASP A 167 2.07 1.71 8.66
N ILE A 168 1.31 2.70 9.12
CA ILE A 168 1.70 4.11 9.06
C ILE A 168 3.02 4.32 9.82
N GLU A 169 3.11 3.80 11.04
CA GLU A 169 4.31 3.98 11.86
C GLU A 169 5.52 3.25 11.25
N ALA A 170 5.31 2.05 10.69
CA ALA A 170 6.37 1.34 9.98
C ALA A 170 6.86 2.11 8.74
N ILE A 171 5.95 2.72 7.97
CA ILE A 171 6.29 3.56 6.81
C ILE A 171 7.08 4.79 7.26
N LYS A 172 6.60 5.53 8.27
CA LYS A 172 7.31 6.71 8.79
C LYS A 172 8.71 6.37 9.29
N GLU A 173 8.88 5.21 9.93
CA GLU A 173 10.20 4.78 10.41
C GLU A 173 11.15 4.43 9.25
N LYS A 174 10.64 3.72 8.24
CA LYS A 174 11.40 3.43 7.02
C LYS A 174 11.76 4.69 6.24
N GLU A 175 10.88 5.68 6.22
CA GLU A 175 11.14 6.99 5.60
C GLU A 175 12.34 7.69 6.23
N LYS A 176 12.50 7.67 7.56
CA LYS A 176 13.68 8.25 8.23
C LYS A 176 14.98 7.59 7.78
N SER A 177 14.95 6.29 7.51
CA SER A 177 16.14 5.49 7.17
C SER A 177 16.48 5.52 5.68
N HIS A 178 15.47 5.53 4.81
CA HIS A 178 15.65 5.30 3.37
C HIS A 178 15.01 6.38 2.48
N GLY A 179 14.21 7.28 3.04
CA GLY A 179 13.48 8.32 2.34
C GLY A 179 12.68 7.79 1.14
N ASN A 180 12.66 8.60 0.08
CA ASN A 180 11.97 8.33 -1.19
C ASN A 180 12.58 7.21 -2.06
N SER A 181 13.43 6.34 -1.51
CA SER A 181 14.14 5.28 -2.27
C SER A 181 13.20 4.36 -3.07
N TRP A 182 12.00 4.09 -2.55
CA TRP A 182 11.01 3.20 -3.16
C TRP A 182 10.44 3.74 -4.48
N LYS A 183 10.46 5.06 -4.70
CA LYS A 183 9.96 5.73 -5.90
C LYS A 183 11.05 6.45 -6.70
N ARG A 184 12.32 6.25 -6.37
CA ARG A 184 13.47 6.94 -6.98
C ARG A 184 13.57 6.73 -8.50
N SER A 185 13.05 5.61 -9.01
CA SER A 185 12.98 5.28 -10.43
C SER A 185 11.57 5.45 -11.00
N GLY A 186 10.79 6.38 -10.46
CA GLY A 186 9.40 6.62 -10.90
C GLY A 186 8.46 5.48 -10.54
N GLY A 187 7.37 5.35 -11.30
CA GLY A 187 6.34 4.33 -11.04
C GLY A 187 6.84 2.92 -11.36
N ILE A 188 7.76 2.77 -12.32
CA ILE A 188 8.40 1.47 -12.58
C ILE A 188 9.14 0.97 -11.33
N GLY A 189 9.93 1.84 -10.70
CA GLY A 189 10.63 1.51 -9.45
C GLY A 189 9.66 1.08 -8.35
N ALA A 190 8.60 1.85 -8.16
CA ALA A 190 7.56 1.55 -7.18
C ALA A 190 6.87 0.20 -7.45
N PHE A 191 6.49 -0.09 -8.71
CA PHE A 191 5.93 -1.38 -9.10
C PHE A 191 6.86 -2.54 -8.79
N MET A 192 8.14 -2.42 -9.15
CA MET A 192 9.12 -3.47 -8.91
C MET A 192 9.38 -3.75 -7.42
N MET A 193 9.20 -2.76 -6.53
CA MET A 193 9.31 -2.99 -5.09
C MET A 193 8.27 -4.01 -4.61
N PHE A 194 7.01 -3.83 -5.02
CA PHE A 194 5.93 -4.66 -4.55
C PHE A 194 5.72 -5.94 -5.38
N ALA A 195 6.09 -5.94 -6.67
CA ALA A 195 6.13 -7.16 -7.49
C ALA A 195 7.06 -8.22 -6.89
N ARG A 196 8.25 -7.81 -6.44
CA ARG A 196 9.17 -8.73 -5.74
C ARG A 196 8.58 -9.30 -4.44
N LYS A 197 7.75 -8.53 -3.73
CA LYS A 197 7.06 -9.00 -2.52
C LYS A 197 6.01 -10.05 -2.90
N TRP A 198 5.23 -9.77 -3.95
CA TRP A 198 4.25 -10.71 -4.47
C TRP A 198 4.88 -12.03 -4.96
N ASP A 199 5.99 -11.96 -5.71
CA ASP A 199 6.70 -13.15 -6.19
C ASP A 199 7.14 -14.05 -5.04
N ARG A 200 7.68 -13.46 -3.97
CA ARG A 200 8.08 -14.21 -2.77
C ARG A 200 6.89 -14.85 -2.06
N ILE A 201 5.77 -14.14 -1.94
CA ILE A 201 4.54 -14.72 -1.39
C ILE A 201 4.11 -15.92 -2.24
N THR A 202 4.03 -15.76 -3.55
CA THR A 202 3.60 -16.81 -4.48
C THR A 202 4.52 -18.02 -4.45
N GLN A 203 5.83 -17.82 -4.45
CA GLN A 203 6.81 -18.91 -4.35
C GLN A 203 6.64 -19.71 -3.05
N ARG A 204 6.45 -19.01 -1.93
CA ARG A 204 6.32 -19.63 -0.60
C ARG A 204 4.99 -20.36 -0.45
N VAL A 205 3.89 -19.73 -0.84
CA VAL A 205 2.52 -20.25 -0.72
C VAL A 205 2.24 -21.34 -1.77
N GLY A 206 2.95 -21.34 -2.91
CA GLY A 206 2.82 -22.34 -3.95
C GLY A 206 3.45 -23.71 -3.65
N THR A 207 4.08 -23.88 -2.47
CA THR A 207 4.81 -25.11 -2.11
C THR A 207 4.24 -25.70 -0.81
N ARG A 208 3.78 -26.95 -0.81
CA ARG A 208 3.34 -27.63 0.43
C ARG A 208 4.48 -27.67 1.47
N ILE A 209 4.15 -27.41 2.73
CA ILE A 209 5.04 -27.58 3.88
C ILE A 209 4.53 -28.78 4.69
N ASP A 210 5.36 -29.82 4.81
CA ASP A 210 5.01 -30.96 5.65
C ASP A 210 5.12 -30.60 7.14
N PRO A 211 4.22 -31.12 7.99
CA PRO A 211 4.27 -30.86 9.42
C PRO A 211 5.56 -31.41 10.03
N MET A 212 6.18 -30.65 10.93
CA MET A 212 7.35 -31.06 11.70
C MET A 212 7.03 -31.06 13.19
N ALA A 213 7.86 -31.72 14.01
CA ALA A 213 7.67 -31.77 15.45
C ALA A 213 7.53 -30.35 16.03
N GLY A 214 6.35 -30.03 16.55
CA GLY A 214 6.04 -28.72 17.13
C GLY A 214 5.81 -27.59 16.13
N ALA A 215 5.58 -27.86 14.84
CA ALA A 215 5.18 -26.86 13.83
C ALA A 215 4.07 -27.39 12.91
N PRO A 216 3.00 -26.62 12.65
CA PRO A 216 1.97 -27.03 11.71
C PRO A 216 2.53 -27.10 10.29
N GLY A 217 1.98 -28.00 9.48
CA GLY A 217 2.20 -27.98 8.03
C GLY A 217 1.36 -26.90 7.35
N ALA A 218 1.55 -26.75 6.04
CA ALA A 218 0.73 -25.89 5.21
C ALA A 218 0.45 -26.57 3.86
N GLU A 219 -0.83 -26.62 3.48
CA GLU A 219 -1.21 -27.05 2.15
C GLU A 219 -0.93 -25.96 1.11
N ARG A 220 -0.60 -26.39 -0.11
CA ARG A 220 -0.34 -25.48 -1.22
C ARG A 220 -1.52 -24.52 -1.41
N ASP A 221 -1.17 -23.28 -1.74
CA ASP A 221 -2.09 -22.17 -1.99
C ASP A 221 -2.86 -21.69 -0.74
N ASN A 222 -2.64 -22.30 0.45
CA ASN A 222 -3.31 -21.89 1.69
C ASN A 222 -2.52 -20.82 2.45
N VAL A 223 -2.71 -19.54 2.10
CA VAL A 223 -1.92 -18.43 2.68
C VAL A 223 -1.99 -18.34 4.22
N LEU A 224 -3.13 -18.70 4.82
CA LEU A 224 -3.31 -18.63 6.27
C LEU A 224 -2.49 -19.70 7.01
N GLU A 225 -2.45 -20.92 6.48
CA GLU A 225 -1.59 -21.98 7.01
C GLU A 225 -0.11 -21.65 6.80
N HIS A 226 0.23 -21.13 5.61
CA HIS A 226 1.58 -20.73 5.29
C HIS A 226 2.14 -19.66 6.22
N VAL A 227 1.32 -18.67 6.61
CA VAL A 227 1.75 -17.69 7.61
C VAL A 227 1.94 -18.34 8.99
N GLY A 228 1.06 -19.25 9.39
CA GLY A 228 1.21 -19.97 10.68
C GLY A 228 2.39 -20.93 10.74
N ALA A 229 2.77 -21.52 9.60
CA ALA A 229 3.89 -22.45 9.47
C ALA A 229 5.25 -21.73 9.30
N ASP A 230 5.27 -20.51 8.75
CA ASP A 230 6.50 -19.78 8.46
C ASP A 230 7.05 -19.04 9.69
N ARG A 231 8.11 -19.60 10.29
CA ARG A 231 8.77 -19.07 11.50
C ARG A 231 9.95 -18.16 11.23
N ARG A 232 10.23 -17.83 9.97
CA ARG A 232 11.37 -16.97 9.63
C ARG A 232 11.10 -15.53 10.09
N ALA A 233 12.17 -14.81 10.41
CA ALA A 233 12.08 -13.38 10.70
C ALA A 233 11.48 -12.59 9.52
N GLU A 234 11.87 -12.95 8.29
CA GLU A 234 11.32 -12.42 7.04
C GLU A 234 10.40 -13.47 6.37
N GLY A 235 9.37 -13.92 7.09
CA GLY A 235 8.39 -14.91 6.62
C GLY A 235 7.30 -14.36 5.70
N VAL A 236 6.32 -15.19 5.33
CA VAL A 236 5.19 -14.81 4.45
C VAL A 236 4.45 -13.58 4.98
N LEU A 237 4.23 -13.49 6.30
CA LEU A 237 3.54 -12.34 6.90
C LEU A 237 4.30 -11.03 6.73
N ASP A 238 5.64 -11.08 6.79
CA ASP A 238 6.48 -9.90 6.59
C ASP A 238 6.38 -9.39 5.15
N ASP A 239 6.42 -10.29 4.17
CA ASP A 239 6.20 -9.91 2.77
C ASP A 239 4.78 -9.38 2.51
N ILE A 240 3.75 -9.93 3.16
CA ILE A 240 2.37 -9.42 3.11
C ILE A 240 2.29 -7.98 3.64
N ARG A 241 2.91 -7.73 4.79
CA ARG A 241 2.95 -6.41 5.43
C ARG A 241 3.66 -5.39 4.54
N ASP A 242 4.81 -5.76 3.99
CA ASP A 242 5.57 -4.87 3.11
C ASP A 242 4.84 -4.60 1.79
N LEU A 243 4.26 -5.62 1.16
CA LEU A 243 3.41 -5.44 -0.02
C LEU A 243 2.28 -4.45 0.26
N ARG A 244 1.56 -4.65 1.38
CA ARG A 244 0.45 -3.77 1.79
C ARG A 244 0.91 -2.31 1.99
N ARG A 245 2.08 -2.09 2.60
CA ARG A 245 2.67 -0.76 2.80
C ARG A 245 3.09 -0.10 1.49
N TYR A 246 3.68 -0.83 0.55
CA TYR A 246 4.00 -0.27 -0.77
C TYR A 246 2.72 0.13 -1.53
N LEU A 247 1.66 -0.67 -1.45
CA LEU A 247 0.37 -0.32 -2.06
C LEU A 247 -0.29 0.90 -1.38
N MET A 248 -0.06 1.11 -0.07
CA MET A 248 -0.48 2.32 0.64
C MET A 248 0.27 3.54 0.12
N LEU A 249 1.59 3.41 -0.02
CA LEU A 249 2.47 4.45 -0.53
C LEU A 249 2.09 4.91 -1.95
N VAL A 250 1.71 3.97 -2.82
CA VAL A 250 1.24 4.30 -4.19
C VAL A 250 0.02 5.22 -4.14
N GLU A 251 -1.02 4.88 -3.38
CA GLU A 251 -2.21 5.72 -3.32
C GLU A 251 -1.94 7.07 -2.66
N ALA A 252 -1.18 7.08 -1.55
CA ALA A 252 -0.82 8.30 -0.86
C ALA A 252 0.00 9.24 -1.76
N GLU A 253 0.92 8.69 -2.55
CA GLU A 253 1.69 9.44 -3.55
C GLU A 253 0.80 10.03 -4.64
N MET A 254 -0.12 9.24 -5.20
CA MET A 254 -1.01 9.72 -6.25
C MET A 254 -2.03 10.73 -5.71
N ALA A 255 -2.45 10.62 -4.45
CA ALA A 255 -3.27 11.62 -3.78
C ALA A 255 -2.50 12.93 -3.57
N ALA A 256 -1.24 12.85 -3.13
CA ALA A 256 -0.37 14.01 -2.95
C ALA A 256 -0.02 14.72 -4.28
N ARG A 257 -0.04 13.99 -5.40
CA ARG A 257 0.04 14.56 -6.76
C ARG A 257 -1.28 15.15 -7.26
N GLY A 258 -2.37 14.96 -6.53
CA GLY A 258 -3.72 15.37 -6.95
C GLY A 258 -4.33 14.52 -8.06
N ALA A 259 -3.77 13.34 -8.35
CA ALA A 259 -4.24 12.46 -9.41
C ALA A 259 -5.43 11.58 -8.98
N VAL A 260 -5.58 11.33 -7.68
CA VAL A 260 -6.69 10.56 -7.11
C VAL A 260 -7.21 11.21 -5.84
N GLN A 261 -8.49 11.00 -5.56
CA GLN A 261 -9.06 11.22 -4.24
C GLN A 261 -8.99 9.92 -3.44
N ILE A 262 -8.66 10.01 -2.16
CA ILE A 262 -8.65 8.86 -1.25
C ILE A 262 -10.07 8.36 -1.03
N GLY A 263 -10.25 7.04 -0.97
CA GLY A 263 -11.56 6.38 -0.95
C GLY A 263 -11.92 5.77 -2.28
N THR A 264 -12.75 4.73 -2.29
CA THR A 264 -13.21 4.17 -3.56
C THR A 264 -14.38 4.97 -4.13
N ALA A 265 -14.50 5.00 -5.45
CA ALA A 265 -15.70 5.49 -6.11
C ALA A 265 -16.93 4.60 -5.85
N ARG A 266 -16.76 3.40 -5.26
CA ARG A 266 -17.87 2.58 -4.73
C ARG A 266 -18.31 3.07 -3.35
N ASP A 267 -17.36 3.48 -2.49
CA ASP A 267 -17.63 4.06 -1.16
C ASP A 267 -18.37 5.42 -1.28
N ASN A 268 -18.12 6.19 -2.35
CA ASN A 268 -18.74 7.49 -2.60
C ASN A 268 -20.15 7.44 -3.25
N ARG A 269 -20.69 6.24 -3.56
CA ARG A 269 -22.04 6.09 -4.16
C ARG A 269 -23.16 5.97 -3.13
N GLU A 270 -22.88 5.86 -1.84
CA GLU A 270 -23.90 5.77 -0.79
C GLU A 270 -24.49 7.13 -0.35
N GLY A 271 -24.41 8.16 -1.21
CA GLY A 271 -24.86 9.52 -0.87
C GLY A 271 -25.65 10.26 -1.97
N GLY A 272 -26.33 9.53 -2.86
CA GLY A 272 -27.22 10.08 -3.90
C GLY A 272 -28.67 9.65 -3.71
#